data_AF-A0A8H7LTS7-F1
#
_entry.id   AF-A0A8H7LTS7-F1
#
_cell.length_a   1.000
_cell.length_b   1.000
_cell.length_c   1.000
_cell.angle_alpha   90.00
_cell.angle_beta   90.00
_cell.angle_gamma   90.00
#
_symmetry.space_group_name_H-M   'P 1'
#
loop_
_entity.id
_entity.type
_entity.pdbx_description
1 polymer ?
#
loop_
_entity_poly.entity_id
_entity_poly.type
_entity_poly.pdbx_seq_one_letter_code
_entity_poly.pdbx_strand_id
1 'polypeptide(L)'
;MATRTRTRSNSAHRSLRDDGSSRGTVTTHITSATVLAGKDNQFRDWASAVKLNLHVHDQLPSDSFFDPIRDLLEQSKRFPRWLTNKESPELCYIASGYRILRDRLCTYLLSSITGQNFRQYTLHDSDPELCAAMGTIFQLCYHTTKLHTNENSTEMDGRFFIDGLIAHVCESDGTAYMKYNTEQKLRLPKTRLENVNVPAMIADGVTYIDIPDFEPYDTSPPLREAASALGLKAFSKTLQLVNCVVEYKRDTDGAHQAMMGIVSGLYQQQAFRNVRQFVFGISQNNASTLNVVVATWQGDNVSGAPCAEPGLPISQIEVYNVGSYSLAHPATAVQFYLVLREIKRLAKSDHDRLIACSNALAVDIIDFPPQKWWATKALPDIREQPPETQDEPHPTTGQGGQSGGVINIGHPLAVLNQFHL
;
A
#
# COMPACT_ATOMS: atom_id res chain seq x y z
N MET A 1 53.80 31.44 -56.19
CA MET A 1 54.68 32.63 -56.06
C MET A 1 53.92 33.68 -55.27
N ALA A 2 54.27 33.88 -53.99
CA ALA A 2 53.63 34.90 -53.15
C ALA A 2 54.65 35.48 -52.15
N THR A 3 55.07 36.70 -52.46
CA THR A 3 55.72 37.75 -51.66
C THR A 3 54.72 38.32 -50.62
N ARG A 4 55.04 38.93 -49.47
CA ARG A 4 56.28 39.26 -48.74
C ARG A 4 55.88 39.78 -47.32
N THR A 5 56.73 39.50 -46.33
CA THR A 5 57.16 40.32 -45.15
C THR A 5 56.25 40.82 -44.01
N ARG A 6 56.69 40.40 -42.79
CA ARG A 6 56.72 41.06 -41.44
C ARG A 6 56.71 42.60 -41.44
N THR A 7 56.19 43.30 -40.42
CA THR A 7 56.66 43.39 -39.01
C THR A 7 55.57 44.16 -38.22
N ARG A 8 55.30 43.97 -36.92
CA ARG A 8 55.96 44.68 -35.80
C ARG A 8 55.40 44.20 -34.45
N SER A 9 56.29 43.94 -33.49
CA SER A 9 55.98 43.69 -32.07
C SER A 9 55.53 44.96 -31.34
N ASN A 10 54.73 44.79 -30.29
CA ASN A 10 54.89 45.51 -29.02
C ASN A 10 54.34 44.68 -27.86
N SER A 11 55.20 44.48 -26.86
CA SER A 11 54.96 43.84 -25.57
C SER A 11 54.63 44.88 -24.50
N ALA A 12 53.69 44.60 -23.58
CA ALA A 12 53.80 44.94 -22.15
C ALA A 12 52.63 44.36 -21.31
N HIS A 13 52.97 43.36 -20.50
CA HIS A 13 52.63 43.14 -19.08
C HIS A 13 51.19 43.09 -18.49
N ARG A 14 51.03 42.04 -17.65
CA ARG A 14 50.08 41.78 -16.53
C ARG A 14 48.71 41.26 -16.96
N SER A 15 48.09 40.25 -16.36
CA SER A 15 48.30 39.54 -15.09
C SER A 15 47.69 38.14 -15.23
N LEU A 16 48.37 37.12 -14.72
CA LEU A 16 47.79 35.82 -14.42
C LEU A 16 46.62 36.02 -13.43
N ARG A 17 45.42 35.59 -13.82
CA ARG A 17 44.41 35.07 -12.89
C ARG A 17 43.79 33.84 -13.51
N ASP A 18 44.18 32.75 -12.90
CA ASP A 18 43.62 31.42 -12.95
C ASP A 18 42.26 31.50 -12.23
N ASP A 19 41.16 31.51 -12.98
CA ASP A 19 39.82 31.30 -12.42
C ASP A 19 39.33 29.94 -12.88
N GLY A 20 39.69 28.94 -12.06
CA GLY A 20 39.14 27.61 -12.11
C GLY A 20 37.63 27.66 -12.04
N SER A 21 36.99 27.36 -13.18
CA SER A 21 35.58 27.01 -13.23
C SER A 21 35.41 25.65 -12.54
N SER A 22 35.30 25.69 -11.21
CA SER A 22 34.75 24.60 -10.42
C SER A 22 33.29 24.42 -10.87
N ARG A 23 33.08 23.44 -11.74
CA ARG A 23 31.76 22.83 -11.99
C ARG A 23 31.24 22.31 -10.65
N GLY A 24 30.54 23.16 -9.91
CA GLY A 24 29.80 22.78 -8.72
C GLY A 24 28.82 21.68 -9.11
N THR A 25 29.04 20.48 -8.61
CA THR A 25 28.09 19.37 -8.73
C THR A 25 26.89 19.77 -7.88
N VAL A 26 25.79 20.18 -8.52
CA VAL A 26 24.54 20.47 -7.81
C VAL A 26 24.06 19.16 -7.18
N THR A 27 24.31 18.98 -5.89
CA THR A 27 23.76 17.87 -5.11
C THR A 27 22.26 18.11 -4.96
N THR A 28 21.45 17.43 -5.77
CA THR A 28 19.99 17.54 -5.68
C THR A 28 19.50 16.83 -4.41
N HIS A 29 19.02 17.58 -3.42
CA HIS A 29 18.37 17.02 -2.24
C HIS A 29 16.99 16.46 -2.62
N ILE A 30 16.73 15.19 -2.30
CA ILE A 30 15.44 14.53 -2.55
C ILE A 30 14.57 14.68 -1.30
N THR A 31 13.40 15.30 -1.47
CA THR A 31 12.42 15.54 -0.39
C THR A 31 11.05 14.90 -0.63
N SER A 32 10.82 14.36 -1.81
CA SER A 32 9.56 13.71 -2.21
C SER A 32 9.72 12.19 -2.32
N ALA A 33 8.72 11.45 -1.83
CA ALA A 33 8.69 9.99 -1.89
C ALA A 33 8.62 9.48 -3.33
N THR A 34 7.79 10.09 -4.17
CA THR A 34 7.68 9.72 -5.59
C THR A 34 9.01 9.92 -6.33
N VAL A 35 9.72 11.01 -6.03
CA VAL A 35 11.04 11.29 -6.64
C VAL A 35 12.09 10.28 -6.16
N LEU A 36 12.04 9.89 -4.87
CA LEU A 36 12.93 8.87 -4.34
C LEU A 36 12.66 7.50 -4.96
N ALA A 37 11.39 7.10 -5.04
CA ALA A 37 10.97 5.82 -5.62
C ALA A 37 11.36 5.68 -7.10
N GLY A 38 11.35 6.79 -7.86
CA GLY A 38 11.79 6.80 -9.26
C GLY A 38 13.30 6.85 -9.48
N LYS A 39 14.12 6.83 -8.42
CA LYS A 39 15.58 6.95 -8.49
C LYS A 39 16.26 5.74 -7.85
N ASP A 40 16.44 4.66 -8.62
CA ASP A 40 16.92 3.35 -8.16
C ASP A 40 18.13 3.38 -7.21
N ASN A 41 19.16 4.16 -7.53
CA ASN A 41 20.36 4.24 -6.69
C ASN A 41 20.05 4.89 -5.33
N GLN A 42 19.37 6.03 -5.34
CA GLN A 42 19.00 6.72 -4.09
C GLN A 42 17.95 5.95 -3.29
N PHE A 43 17.05 5.23 -3.97
CA PHE A 43 16.12 4.31 -3.34
C PHE A 43 16.84 3.16 -2.65
N ARG A 44 17.83 2.54 -3.29
CA ARG A 44 18.66 1.47 -2.70
C ARG A 44 19.45 1.94 -1.49
N ASP A 45 20.02 3.15 -1.56
CA ASP A 45 20.71 3.77 -0.43
C ASP A 45 19.74 4.00 0.73
N TRP A 46 18.55 4.54 0.43
CA TRP A 46 17.48 4.73 1.41
C TRP A 46 17.02 3.40 2.04
N ALA A 47 16.73 2.39 1.22
CA ALA A 47 16.32 1.05 1.64
C ALA A 47 17.37 0.44 2.59
N SER A 48 18.65 0.51 2.23
CA SER A 48 19.75 0.03 3.07
C SER A 48 19.83 0.79 4.41
N ALA A 49 19.62 2.11 4.39
CA ALA A 49 19.62 2.94 5.59
C ALA A 49 18.47 2.61 6.56
N VAL A 50 17.31 2.21 6.01
CA VAL A 50 16.12 1.78 6.79
C VAL A 50 16.04 0.27 6.99
N LYS A 51 17.12 -0.46 6.67
CA LYS A 51 17.25 -1.92 6.81
C LYS A 51 16.27 -2.74 5.95
N LEU A 52 15.75 -2.18 4.86
CA LEU A 52 14.95 -2.91 3.89
C LEU A 52 15.84 -3.73 2.94
N ASN A 53 15.62 -5.04 2.92
CA ASN A 53 16.09 -5.89 1.83
C ASN A 53 15.18 -5.69 0.61
N LEU A 54 15.76 -5.30 -0.52
CA LEU A 54 15.02 -5.14 -1.77
C LEU A 54 14.76 -6.47 -2.50
N HIS A 55 15.40 -7.55 -2.06
CA HIS A 55 15.12 -8.87 -2.59
C HIS A 55 13.77 -9.37 -2.10
N VAL A 56 12.88 -9.69 -3.04
CA VAL A 56 11.61 -10.35 -2.75
C VAL A 56 11.82 -11.85 -2.85
N HIS A 57 11.67 -12.55 -1.74
CA HIS A 57 11.84 -14.01 -1.66
C HIS A 57 10.58 -14.72 -2.15
N ASP A 58 10.72 -15.67 -3.06
CA ASP A 58 9.60 -16.51 -3.53
C ASP A 58 9.26 -17.66 -2.56
N GLN A 59 10.15 -17.94 -1.60
CA GLN A 59 9.97 -19.02 -0.63
C GLN A 59 9.91 -18.45 0.78
N LEU A 60 8.91 -18.88 1.54
CA LEU A 60 8.80 -18.59 2.96
C LEU A 60 9.77 -19.47 3.75
N PRO A 61 10.46 -18.92 4.75
CA PRO A 61 11.25 -19.71 5.70
C PRO A 61 10.38 -20.78 6.38
N SER A 62 10.96 -21.93 6.72
CA SER A 62 10.20 -23.07 7.27
C SER A 62 9.80 -22.92 8.74
N ASP A 63 10.18 -21.83 9.42
CA ASP A 63 9.82 -21.61 10.82
C ASP A 63 8.33 -21.33 11.01
N SER A 64 7.78 -21.70 12.18
CA SER A 64 6.35 -21.61 12.46
C SER A 64 5.79 -20.18 12.51
N PHE A 65 6.65 -19.16 12.58
CA PHE A 65 6.18 -17.78 12.54
C PHE A 65 5.60 -17.42 11.16
N PHE A 66 5.99 -18.12 10.10
CA PHE A 66 5.38 -18.00 8.76
C PHE A 66 4.20 -18.94 8.51
N ASP A 67 3.78 -19.77 9.47
CA ASP A 67 2.57 -20.60 9.32
C ASP A 67 1.33 -19.78 8.95
N PRO A 68 1.06 -18.60 9.54
CA PRO A 68 -0.09 -17.80 9.15
C PRO A 68 -0.09 -17.37 7.68
N ILE A 69 1.10 -17.14 7.10
CA ILE A 69 1.24 -16.79 5.68
C ILE A 69 1.09 -18.03 4.79
N ARG A 70 1.62 -19.19 5.22
CA ARG A 70 1.39 -20.46 4.51
C ARG A 70 -0.10 -20.82 4.49
N ASP A 71 -0.78 -20.68 5.62
CA ASP A 71 -2.22 -20.90 5.74
C ASP A 71 -2.99 -19.95 4.82
N LEU A 72 -2.65 -18.66 4.82
CA LEU A 72 -3.22 -17.68 3.89
C LEU A 72 -3.07 -18.10 2.43
N LEU A 73 -1.87 -18.56 2.03
CA LEU A 73 -1.61 -19.03 0.67
C LEU A 73 -2.42 -20.28 0.33
N GLU A 74 -2.60 -21.21 1.28
CA GLU A 74 -3.43 -22.39 1.10
C GLU A 74 -4.91 -22.02 0.98
N GLN A 75 -5.45 -21.21 1.90
CA GLN A 75 -6.84 -20.77 1.88
C GLN A 75 -7.17 -19.98 0.61
N SER A 76 -6.24 -19.16 0.10
CA SER A 76 -6.44 -18.42 -1.16
C SER A 76 -6.67 -19.31 -2.38
N LYS A 77 -6.32 -20.60 -2.30
CA LYS A 77 -6.49 -21.58 -3.39
C LYS A 77 -7.75 -22.44 -3.21
N ARG A 78 -8.58 -22.17 -2.21
CA ARG A 78 -9.82 -22.91 -1.93
C ARG A 78 -11.03 -22.20 -2.52
N PHE A 79 -11.54 -22.72 -3.62
CA PHE A 79 -12.72 -22.18 -4.29
C PHE A 79 -13.98 -22.93 -3.84
N PRO A 80 -15.14 -22.26 -3.70
CA PRO A 80 -16.37 -22.99 -3.43
C PRO A 80 -16.83 -23.79 -4.65
N ARG A 81 -17.45 -24.96 -4.42
CA ARG A 81 -17.88 -25.88 -5.48
C ARG A 81 -18.83 -25.24 -6.47
N TRP A 82 -19.69 -24.35 -6.01
CA TRP A 82 -20.69 -23.68 -6.85
C TRP A 82 -20.05 -22.87 -7.98
N LEU A 83 -18.80 -22.41 -7.85
CA LEU A 83 -18.07 -21.74 -8.92
C LEU A 83 -17.69 -22.64 -10.10
N THR A 84 -17.81 -23.96 -9.99
CA THR A 84 -17.59 -24.89 -11.10
C THR A 84 -18.84 -25.10 -11.97
N ASN A 85 -19.99 -24.58 -11.54
CA ASN A 85 -21.26 -24.71 -12.24
C ASN A 85 -21.83 -23.33 -12.60
N LYS A 86 -21.89 -23.02 -13.90
CA LYS A 86 -22.43 -21.74 -14.39
C LYS A 86 -23.92 -21.51 -14.09
N GLU A 87 -24.66 -22.58 -13.81
CA GLU A 87 -26.09 -22.56 -13.45
C GLU A 87 -26.31 -22.57 -11.92
N SER A 88 -25.25 -22.37 -11.13
CA SER A 88 -25.35 -22.25 -9.68
C SER A 88 -26.28 -21.08 -9.30
N PRO A 89 -27.16 -21.26 -8.30
CA PRO A 89 -27.99 -20.19 -7.76
C PRO A 89 -27.16 -18.97 -7.29
N GLU A 90 -25.98 -19.20 -6.75
CA GLU A 90 -25.03 -18.17 -6.31
C GLU A 90 -24.49 -17.29 -7.46
N LEU A 91 -24.72 -17.68 -8.72
CA LEU A 91 -24.33 -16.92 -9.90
C LEU A 91 -25.53 -16.38 -10.71
N CYS A 92 -26.76 -16.58 -10.23
CA CYS A 92 -27.96 -16.25 -11.01
C CYS A 92 -28.23 -14.74 -11.15
N TYR A 93 -27.79 -13.92 -10.18
CA TYR A 93 -27.98 -12.46 -10.17
C TYR A 93 -26.91 -11.71 -10.99
N ILE A 94 -25.94 -12.41 -11.58
CA ILE A 94 -24.89 -11.79 -12.40
C ILE A 94 -25.51 -11.16 -13.65
N ALA A 95 -25.27 -9.86 -13.82
CA ALA A 95 -25.79 -9.10 -14.95
C ALA A 95 -25.38 -9.72 -16.29
N SER A 96 -26.25 -9.61 -17.30
CA SER A 96 -26.06 -10.23 -18.62
C SER A 96 -24.73 -9.86 -19.27
N GLY A 97 -24.28 -8.61 -19.10
CA GLY A 97 -23.00 -8.11 -19.60
C GLY A 97 -21.75 -8.81 -19.05
N TYR A 98 -21.87 -9.50 -17.91
CA TYR A 98 -20.77 -10.20 -17.26
C TYR A 98 -20.84 -11.73 -17.37
N ARG A 99 -21.85 -12.28 -18.05
CA ARG A 99 -22.01 -13.75 -18.20
C ARG A 99 -20.84 -14.44 -18.89
N ILE A 100 -20.17 -13.76 -19.82
CA ILE A 100 -18.97 -14.29 -20.48
C ILE A 100 -17.83 -14.52 -19.45
N LEU A 101 -17.68 -13.61 -18.48
CA LEU A 101 -16.67 -13.74 -17.43
C LEU A 101 -17.03 -14.88 -16.46
N ARG A 102 -18.31 -15.01 -16.10
CA ARG A 102 -18.83 -16.15 -15.33
C ARG A 102 -18.53 -17.47 -16.02
N ASP A 103 -18.89 -17.61 -17.29
CA ASP A 103 -18.70 -18.85 -18.06
C ASP A 103 -17.21 -19.21 -18.18
N ARG A 104 -16.36 -18.19 -18.41
CA ARG A 104 -14.90 -18.34 -18.41
C ARG A 104 -14.37 -18.82 -17.06
N LEU A 105 -14.83 -18.24 -15.95
CA LEU A 105 -14.45 -18.64 -14.60
C LEU A 105 -14.80 -20.11 -14.33
N CYS A 106 -16.06 -20.48 -14.55
CA CYS A 106 -16.54 -21.84 -14.29
C CYS A 106 -15.80 -22.88 -15.14
N THR A 107 -15.62 -22.60 -16.42
CA THR A 107 -14.89 -23.49 -17.34
C THR A 107 -13.43 -23.65 -16.92
N TYR A 108 -12.76 -22.54 -16.57
CA TYR A 108 -11.37 -22.56 -16.13
C TYR A 108 -11.20 -23.36 -14.85
N LEU A 109 -12.02 -23.11 -13.82
CA LEU A 109 -11.95 -23.84 -12.56
C LEU A 109 -12.24 -25.33 -12.74
N LEU A 110 -13.30 -25.69 -13.49
CA LEU A 110 -13.64 -27.08 -13.77
C LEU A 110 -12.47 -27.80 -14.44
N SER A 111 -11.81 -27.18 -15.43
CA SER A 111 -10.64 -27.74 -16.11
C SER A 111 -9.43 -27.88 -15.18
N SER A 112 -9.19 -26.90 -14.31
CA SER A 112 -8.06 -26.90 -13.36
C SER A 112 -8.22 -27.95 -12.26
N ILE A 113 -9.45 -28.33 -11.93
CA ILE A 113 -9.75 -29.32 -10.88
C ILE A 113 -9.80 -30.74 -11.45
N THR A 114 -10.34 -30.90 -12.67
CA THR A 114 -10.51 -32.22 -13.32
C THR A 114 -9.28 -32.65 -14.13
N GLY A 115 -8.41 -31.72 -14.51
CA GLY A 115 -7.19 -31.98 -15.27
C GLY A 115 -6.19 -32.85 -14.50
N GLN A 116 -5.58 -33.82 -15.20
CA GLN A 116 -4.65 -34.80 -14.60
C GLN A 116 -3.28 -34.21 -14.22
N ASN A 117 -2.93 -32.99 -14.67
CA ASN A 117 -1.56 -32.49 -14.57
C ASN A 117 -1.34 -31.29 -13.64
N PHE A 118 -2.38 -30.62 -13.13
CA PHE A 118 -2.21 -29.45 -12.27
C PHE A 118 -3.40 -29.27 -11.31
N ARG A 119 -3.39 -29.96 -10.16
CA ARG A 119 -4.34 -29.63 -9.06
C ARG A 119 -3.89 -28.35 -8.36
N GLN A 120 -4.09 -27.21 -9.02
CA GLN A 120 -3.71 -25.89 -8.50
C GLN A 120 -4.67 -25.38 -7.43
N TYR A 121 -5.92 -25.86 -7.43
CA TYR A 121 -6.99 -25.40 -6.55
C TYR A 121 -7.71 -26.55 -5.86
N THR A 122 -8.27 -26.28 -4.69
CA THR A 122 -9.13 -27.21 -3.95
C THR A 122 -10.55 -26.66 -3.82
N LEU A 123 -11.50 -27.55 -3.54
CA LEU A 123 -12.91 -27.22 -3.47
C LEU A 123 -13.46 -27.31 -2.04
N HIS A 124 -14.36 -26.40 -1.67
CA HIS A 124 -15.13 -26.45 -0.43
C HIS A 124 -16.62 -26.16 -0.67
N ASP A 125 -17.46 -26.33 0.35
CA ASP A 125 -18.90 -26.47 0.16
C ASP A 125 -19.59 -25.16 -0.25
N SER A 126 -19.45 -24.10 0.55
CA SER A 126 -20.12 -22.81 0.31
C SER A 126 -19.34 -21.63 0.88
N ASP A 127 -19.54 -20.47 0.27
CA ASP A 127 -18.92 -19.19 0.63
C ASP A 127 -19.89 -18.04 0.30
N PRO A 128 -20.78 -17.66 1.23
CA PRO A 128 -21.78 -16.63 0.99
C PRO A 128 -21.15 -15.23 0.83
N GLU A 129 -19.99 -14.99 1.44
CA GLU A 129 -19.29 -13.72 1.32
C GLU A 129 -18.70 -13.55 -0.09
N LEU A 130 -18.06 -14.60 -0.61
CA LEU A 130 -17.59 -14.59 -2.00
C LEU A 130 -18.73 -14.42 -2.99
N CYS A 131 -19.89 -15.05 -2.73
CA CYS A 131 -21.10 -14.84 -3.51
C CYS A 131 -21.41 -13.33 -3.58
N ALA A 132 -21.54 -12.64 -2.44
CA ALA A 132 -21.82 -11.20 -2.43
C ALA A 132 -20.79 -10.35 -3.21
N ALA A 133 -19.52 -10.78 -3.25
CA ALA A 133 -18.44 -10.09 -3.95
C ALA A 133 -18.38 -10.34 -5.48
N MET A 134 -19.04 -11.38 -6.00
CA MET A 134 -18.90 -11.79 -7.41
C MET A 134 -19.24 -10.70 -8.41
N GLY A 135 -20.25 -9.87 -8.12
CA GLY A 135 -20.63 -8.74 -8.95
C GLY A 135 -19.48 -7.75 -9.11
N THR A 136 -18.88 -7.33 -8.00
CA THR A 136 -17.73 -6.41 -7.96
C THR A 136 -16.52 -7.00 -8.66
N ILE A 137 -16.23 -8.30 -8.43
CA ILE A 137 -15.10 -8.99 -9.06
C ILE A 137 -15.25 -9.02 -10.60
N PHE A 138 -16.45 -9.31 -11.11
CA PHE A 138 -16.66 -9.31 -12.56
C PHE A 138 -16.66 -7.91 -13.17
N GLN A 139 -17.17 -6.91 -12.46
CA GLN A 139 -17.05 -5.51 -12.87
C GLN A 139 -15.58 -5.09 -12.98
N LEU A 140 -14.77 -5.43 -11.97
CA LEU A 140 -13.33 -5.20 -11.97
C LEU A 140 -12.65 -5.86 -13.19
N CYS A 141 -12.97 -7.13 -13.46
CA CYS A 141 -12.39 -7.86 -14.59
C CYS A 141 -12.76 -7.25 -15.94
N TYR A 142 -14.04 -6.92 -16.10
CA TYR A 142 -14.55 -6.31 -17.32
C TYR A 142 -13.90 -4.95 -17.55
N HIS A 143 -13.84 -4.11 -16.52
CA HIS A 143 -13.27 -2.77 -16.60
C HIS A 143 -11.77 -2.80 -16.87
N THR A 144 -11.01 -3.65 -16.18
CA THR A 144 -9.58 -3.84 -16.44
C THR A 144 -9.32 -4.20 -17.91
N THR A 145 -10.13 -5.10 -18.48
CA THR A 145 -10.03 -5.50 -19.89
C THR A 145 -10.33 -4.33 -20.83
N LYS A 146 -11.28 -3.45 -20.48
CA LYS A 146 -11.63 -2.26 -21.28
C LYS A 146 -10.59 -1.15 -21.20
N LEU A 147 -10.04 -0.90 -20.01
CA LEU A 147 -9.00 0.12 -19.82
C LEU A 147 -7.74 -0.19 -20.63
N HIS A 148 -7.40 -1.48 -20.79
CA HIS A 148 -6.28 -1.89 -21.62
C HIS A 148 -6.42 -1.46 -23.09
N THR A 149 -7.64 -1.19 -23.55
CA THR A 149 -7.92 -0.73 -24.92
C THR A 149 -8.10 0.79 -25.02
N ASN A 150 -8.00 1.53 -23.90
CA ASN A 150 -8.22 2.97 -23.86
C ASN A 150 -6.97 3.74 -23.40
N GLU A 151 -6.28 4.36 -24.35
CA GLU A 151 -5.07 5.15 -24.13
C GLU A 151 -5.32 6.39 -23.26
N ASN A 152 -6.56 6.88 -23.17
CA ASN A 152 -6.91 8.08 -22.40
C ASN A 152 -7.37 7.80 -20.96
N SER A 153 -7.28 6.55 -20.48
CA SER A 153 -7.66 6.24 -19.09
C SER A 153 -6.72 6.90 -18.07
N THR A 154 -7.25 7.33 -16.93
CA THR A 154 -6.46 7.84 -15.80
C THR A 154 -6.12 6.72 -14.82
N GLU A 155 -5.16 6.95 -13.93
CA GLU A 155 -4.89 6.03 -12.81
C GLU A 155 -6.16 5.81 -11.96
N MET A 156 -6.94 6.89 -11.74
CA MET A 156 -8.21 6.86 -11.01
C MET A 156 -9.22 5.89 -11.63
N ASP A 157 -9.31 5.86 -12.97
CA ASP A 157 -10.19 4.93 -13.68
C ASP A 157 -9.81 3.48 -13.42
N GLY A 158 -8.52 3.17 -13.28
CA GLY A 158 -8.01 1.84 -12.97
C GLY A 158 -8.29 1.41 -11.53
N ARG A 159 -7.99 2.29 -10.58
CA ARG A 159 -8.08 1.96 -9.15
C ARG A 159 -9.50 1.92 -8.60
N PHE A 160 -10.48 2.59 -9.22
CA PHE A 160 -11.85 2.70 -8.68
C PHE A 160 -12.45 1.35 -8.25
N PHE A 161 -12.35 0.33 -9.11
CA PHE A 161 -12.90 -1.00 -8.80
C PHE A 161 -12.02 -1.81 -7.84
N ILE A 162 -10.71 -1.54 -7.79
CA ILE A 162 -9.80 -2.21 -6.86
C ILE A 162 -10.03 -1.66 -5.45
N ASP A 163 -10.09 -0.33 -5.32
CA ASP A 163 -10.45 0.38 -4.10
C ASP A 163 -11.81 -0.07 -3.59
N GLY A 164 -12.80 -0.19 -4.49
CA GLY A 164 -14.12 -0.73 -4.15
C GLY A 164 -14.10 -2.18 -3.66
N LEU A 165 -13.25 -3.04 -4.24
CA LEU A 165 -13.11 -4.43 -3.80
C LEU A 165 -12.44 -4.53 -2.42
N ILE A 166 -11.39 -3.74 -2.18
CA ILE A 166 -10.70 -3.71 -0.88
C ILE A 166 -11.60 -3.14 0.22
N ALA A 167 -12.33 -2.05 -0.07
CA ALA A 167 -13.34 -1.49 0.82
C ALA A 167 -14.42 -2.53 1.16
N HIS A 168 -14.94 -3.22 0.14
CA HIS A 168 -15.92 -4.29 0.33
C HIS A 168 -15.41 -5.38 1.27
N VAL A 169 -14.16 -5.84 1.12
CA VAL A 169 -13.56 -6.82 2.05
C VAL A 169 -13.49 -6.26 3.47
N CYS A 170 -13.13 -4.99 3.65
CA CYS A 170 -13.06 -4.40 4.99
C CYS A 170 -14.44 -4.31 5.66
N GLU A 171 -15.51 -4.10 4.90
CA GLU A 171 -16.85 -3.79 5.42
C GLU A 171 -17.84 -4.97 5.42
N SER A 172 -17.54 -6.05 4.68
CA SER A 172 -18.49 -7.14 4.35
C SER A 172 -19.09 -7.90 5.54
N ASP A 173 -18.34 -8.08 6.62
CA ASP A 173 -18.71 -8.92 7.76
C ASP A 173 -19.32 -8.13 8.93
N GLY A 174 -19.55 -6.82 8.74
CA GLY A 174 -20.09 -5.93 9.77
C GLY A 174 -19.15 -5.66 10.94
N THR A 175 -17.88 -6.11 10.87
CA THR A 175 -16.88 -5.83 11.88
C THR A 175 -16.14 -4.52 11.58
N ALA A 176 -15.94 -3.69 12.60
CA ALA A 176 -15.40 -2.33 12.43
C ALA A 176 -13.90 -2.21 12.76
N TYR A 177 -13.19 -3.32 13.00
CA TYR A 177 -11.79 -3.29 13.45
C TYR A 177 -10.80 -2.99 12.32
N MET A 178 -11.18 -3.21 11.06
CA MET A 178 -10.31 -2.95 9.91
C MET A 178 -10.98 -1.93 8.98
N LYS A 179 -10.21 -0.94 8.55
CA LYS A 179 -10.69 0.12 7.65
C LYS A 179 -9.78 0.26 6.45
N TYR A 180 -10.34 0.74 5.36
CA TYR A 180 -9.61 1.10 4.14
C TYR A 180 -9.83 2.58 3.84
N ASN A 181 -8.75 3.34 3.69
CA ASN A 181 -8.81 4.71 3.22
C ASN A 181 -7.84 4.91 2.05
N THR A 182 -8.21 5.79 1.13
CA THR A 182 -7.36 6.22 0.02
C THR A 182 -6.55 7.47 0.37
N GLU A 183 -5.47 7.73 -0.37
CA GLU A 183 -4.66 8.94 -0.27
C GLU A 183 -4.11 9.22 1.14
N GLN A 184 -3.69 8.17 1.83
CA GLN A 184 -3.25 8.28 3.22
C GLN A 184 -1.79 8.65 3.31
N LYS A 185 -1.49 9.69 4.09
CA LYS A 185 -0.11 10.09 4.37
C LYS A 185 0.53 9.12 5.37
N LEU A 186 1.64 8.51 5.00
CA LEU A 186 2.42 7.62 5.86
C LEU A 186 3.77 8.27 6.18
N ARG A 187 4.15 8.30 7.46
CA ARG A 187 5.46 8.81 7.90
C ARG A 187 6.56 7.82 7.54
N LEU A 188 7.72 8.35 7.22
CA LEU A 188 8.89 7.53 6.92
C LEU A 188 9.94 7.68 8.01
N PRO A 189 10.71 6.61 8.28
CA PRO A 189 11.78 6.66 9.26
C PRO A 189 12.88 7.64 8.82
N LYS A 190 13.50 8.26 9.82
CA LYS A 190 14.65 9.14 9.67
C LYS A 190 15.83 8.34 9.16
N THR A 191 16.47 8.83 8.11
CA THR A 191 17.73 8.28 7.62
C THR A 191 18.89 9.24 7.94
N ARG A 192 20.12 8.73 7.86
CA ARG A 192 21.35 9.53 8.00
C ARG A 192 21.89 10.03 6.66
N LEU A 193 21.11 9.84 5.57
CA LEU A 193 21.54 10.20 4.22
C LEU A 193 21.40 11.70 4.03
N GLU A 194 22.50 12.41 3.80
CA GLU A 194 22.52 13.88 3.67
C GLU A 194 21.68 14.38 2.47
N ASN A 195 21.58 13.56 1.41
CA ASN A 195 20.91 13.91 0.16
C ASN A 195 19.46 13.40 0.07
N VAL A 196 18.97 12.65 1.06
CA VAL A 196 17.61 12.08 1.06
C VAL A 196 16.90 12.42 2.37
N ASN A 197 15.94 13.34 2.30
CA ASN A 197 15.12 13.74 3.44
C ASN A 197 13.63 13.70 3.06
N VAL A 198 13.09 12.48 2.99
CA VAL A 198 11.68 12.25 2.69
C VAL A 198 10.94 11.92 3.98
N PRO A 199 10.17 12.86 4.57
CA PRO A 199 9.56 12.65 5.88
C PRO A 199 8.29 11.80 5.85
N ALA A 200 7.64 11.72 4.70
CA ALA A 200 6.39 11.01 4.50
C ALA A 200 6.19 10.68 3.02
N MET A 201 5.30 9.72 2.76
CA MET A 201 4.71 9.44 1.46
C MET A 201 3.19 9.61 1.53
N ILE A 202 2.54 9.70 0.37
CA ILE A 202 1.09 9.52 0.23
C ILE A 202 0.92 8.18 -0.45
N ALA A 203 0.19 7.28 0.19
CA ALA A 203 -0.16 6.00 -0.37
C ALA A 203 -1.53 6.07 -1.03
N ASP A 204 -1.67 5.40 -2.18
CA ASP A 204 -2.94 5.39 -2.90
C ASP A 204 -4.03 4.74 -2.06
N GLY A 205 -3.72 3.65 -1.37
CA GLY A 205 -4.62 2.99 -0.42
C GLY A 205 -3.91 2.45 0.80
N VAL A 206 -4.56 2.51 1.96
CA VAL A 206 -4.06 1.90 3.20
C VAL A 206 -5.19 1.19 3.91
N THR A 207 -4.98 -0.08 4.22
CA THR A 207 -5.77 -0.77 5.24
C THR A 207 -5.08 -0.69 6.58
N TYR A 208 -5.85 -0.43 7.64
CA TYR A 208 -5.34 -0.36 8.99
C TYR A 208 -6.33 -0.96 9.99
N ILE A 209 -5.77 -1.45 11.10
CA ILE A 209 -6.50 -2.01 12.24
C ILE A 209 -6.73 -0.88 13.23
N ASP A 210 -8.00 -0.59 13.53
CA ASP A 210 -8.39 0.32 14.60
C ASP A 210 -8.52 -0.46 15.92
N ILE A 211 -7.80 0.01 16.94
CA ILE A 211 -7.86 -0.51 18.31
C ILE A 211 -8.25 0.66 19.22
N PRO A 212 -9.55 0.85 19.49
CA PRO A 212 -10.01 1.88 20.41
C PRO A 212 -9.65 1.51 21.86
N ASP A 213 -9.50 2.54 22.70
CA ASP A 213 -9.33 2.40 24.16
C ASP A 213 -8.15 1.48 24.57
N PHE A 214 -7.07 1.51 23.78
CA PHE A 214 -5.87 0.72 24.04
C PHE A 214 -4.99 1.43 25.08
N GLU A 215 -5.19 1.09 26.36
CA GLU A 215 -4.57 1.75 27.51
C GLU A 215 -3.06 2.01 27.38
N PRO A 216 -2.20 1.05 26.93
CA PRO A 216 -0.77 1.30 26.81
C PRO A 216 -0.43 2.42 25.84
N TYR A 217 -1.23 2.56 24.78
CA TYR A 217 -1.10 3.65 23.81
C TYR A 217 -1.65 4.96 24.39
N ASP A 218 -2.80 4.93 25.04
CA ASP A 218 -3.41 6.16 25.58
C ASP A 218 -2.57 6.81 26.70
N THR A 219 -1.95 5.99 27.55
CA THR A 219 -1.19 6.47 28.72
C THR A 219 0.29 6.74 28.44
N SER A 220 0.83 6.29 27.30
CA SER A 220 2.24 6.50 26.92
C SER A 220 2.41 7.45 25.72
N PRO A 221 2.70 8.75 25.94
CA PRO A 221 3.06 9.66 24.86
C PRO A 221 4.23 9.18 23.96
N PRO A 222 5.32 8.59 24.51
CA PRO A 222 6.38 8.01 23.68
C PRO A 222 5.87 6.90 22.75
N LEU A 223 5.01 6.00 23.24
CA LEU A 223 4.40 4.97 22.40
C LEU A 223 3.55 5.59 21.30
N ARG A 224 2.71 6.58 21.63
CA ARG A 224 1.90 7.27 20.61
C ARG A 224 2.75 7.87 19.53
N GLU A 225 3.81 8.58 19.87
CA GLU A 225 4.70 9.16 18.87
C GLU A 225 5.36 8.08 18.00
N ALA A 226 5.87 7.00 18.60
CA ALA A 226 6.53 5.92 17.91
C ALA A 226 5.56 5.09 17.04
N ALA A 227 4.32 4.88 17.49
CA ALA A 227 3.30 4.12 16.80
C ALA A 227 2.37 4.99 15.91
N SER A 228 2.71 6.26 15.63
CA SER A 228 1.92 7.12 14.74
C SER A 228 2.46 7.10 13.31
N ALA A 229 2.20 6.05 12.52
CA ALA A 229 2.57 6.02 11.10
C ALA A 229 1.67 6.91 10.23
N LEU A 230 0.36 6.89 10.46
CA LEU A 230 -0.61 7.67 9.70
C LEU A 230 -0.51 9.15 10.06
N GLY A 231 -0.32 10.00 9.05
CA GLY A 231 -0.20 11.44 9.17
C GLY A 231 -1.56 12.07 9.46
N LEU A 232 -1.59 12.99 10.44
CA LEU A 232 -2.72 13.85 10.82
C LEU A 232 -3.85 13.17 11.60
N LYS A 233 -3.52 12.80 12.84
CA LYS A 233 -4.21 13.26 14.06
C LYS A 233 -3.26 12.96 15.21
N ALA A 234 -2.41 13.93 15.57
CA ALA A 234 -1.39 13.78 16.61
C ALA A 234 -1.91 13.36 18.00
N PHE A 235 -3.23 13.17 18.16
CA PHE A 235 -3.91 12.84 19.41
C PHE A 235 -5.15 11.96 19.22
N SER A 236 -5.19 11.10 18.18
CA SER A 236 -6.21 10.05 18.14
C SER A 236 -6.05 9.16 19.38
N LYS A 237 -7.15 8.93 20.12
CA LYS A 237 -7.23 7.92 21.21
C LYS A 237 -7.40 6.49 20.67
N THR A 238 -7.50 6.36 19.35
CA THR A 238 -7.55 5.07 18.68
C THR A 238 -6.17 4.80 18.11
N LEU A 239 -5.58 3.67 18.50
CA LEU A 239 -4.39 3.14 17.86
C LEU A 239 -4.78 2.63 16.47
N GLN A 240 -4.10 3.11 15.43
CA GLN A 240 -4.38 2.74 14.04
C GLN A 240 -3.15 2.05 13.44
N LEU A 241 -3.14 0.72 13.35
CA LEU A 241 -2.00 -0.04 12.88
C LEU A 241 -2.08 -0.31 11.39
N VAL A 242 -1.09 0.13 10.62
CA VAL A 242 -0.98 -0.15 9.19
C VAL A 242 -0.87 -1.67 8.99
N ASN A 243 -1.77 -2.22 8.18
CA ASN A 243 -1.83 -3.65 7.88
C ASN A 243 -1.46 -3.95 6.42
N CYS A 244 -1.97 -3.15 5.49
CA CYS A 244 -1.62 -3.27 4.07
C CYS A 244 -1.51 -1.90 3.42
N VAL A 245 -0.51 -1.71 2.57
CA VAL A 245 -0.36 -0.52 1.71
C VAL A 245 -0.62 -0.91 0.27
N VAL A 246 -1.25 -0.01 -0.48
CA VAL A 246 -1.64 -0.21 -1.87
C VAL A 246 -1.08 0.95 -2.70
N GLU A 247 -0.39 0.62 -3.78
CA GLU A 247 0.14 1.57 -4.75
C GLU A 247 -0.22 1.14 -6.17
N TYR A 248 -0.74 2.10 -6.93
CA TYR A 248 -1.08 1.97 -8.32
C TYR A 248 -0.17 2.87 -9.14
N LYS A 249 0.32 2.33 -10.23
CA LYS A 249 1.03 3.10 -11.24
C LYS A 249 0.63 2.57 -12.59
N ARG A 250 0.09 3.46 -13.42
CA ARG A 250 -0.42 3.09 -14.74
C ARG A 250 0.70 2.61 -15.67
N ASP A 251 1.77 3.38 -15.72
CA ASP A 251 2.85 3.23 -16.71
C ASP A 251 4.21 2.87 -16.09
N THR A 252 4.27 2.70 -14.77
CA THR A 252 5.50 2.38 -14.03
C THR A 252 5.21 1.35 -12.94
N ASP A 253 6.26 0.84 -12.31
CA ASP A 253 6.14 -0.10 -11.20
C ASP A 253 5.91 0.65 -9.87
N GLY A 254 4.79 0.38 -9.21
CA GLY A 254 4.47 0.92 -7.89
C GLY A 254 5.23 0.27 -6.73
N ALA A 255 6.03 -0.78 -6.98
CA ALA A 255 6.68 -1.59 -5.95
C ALA A 255 7.55 -0.77 -4.98
N HIS A 256 8.34 0.19 -5.46
CA HIS A 256 9.19 1.01 -4.59
C HIS A 256 8.35 1.84 -3.61
N GLN A 257 7.24 2.44 -4.04
CA GLN A 257 6.36 3.18 -3.13
C GLN A 257 5.65 2.22 -2.16
N ALA A 258 5.25 1.03 -2.62
CA ALA A 258 4.60 0.06 -1.74
C ALA A 258 5.57 -0.39 -0.65
N MET A 259 6.84 -0.63 -1.00
CA MET A 259 7.92 -0.89 -0.05
C MET A 259 8.13 0.26 0.94
N MET A 260 8.04 1.52 0.52
CA MET A 260 8.12 2.67 1.44
C MET A 260 7.00 2.65 2.47
N GLY A 261 5.77 2.32 2.05
CA GLY A 261 4.62 2.24 2.95
C GLY A 261 4.69 1.04 3.87
N ILE A 262 5.17 -0.11 3.38
CA ILE A 262 5.46 -1.28 4.20
C ILE A 262 6.46 -0.93 5.31
N VAL A 263 7.55 -0.22 4.97
CA VAL A 263 8.53 0.24 5.94
C VAL A 263 7.87 1.13 7.00
N SER A 264 6.96 2.04 6.62
CA SER A 264 6.18 2.82 7.58
C SER A 264 5.40 1.93 8.55
N GLY A 265 4.67 0.92 8.06
CA GLY A 265 3.92 0.00 8.92
C GLY A 265 4.82 -0.81 9.86
N LEU A 266 5.96 -1.30 9.36
CA LEU A 266 6.88 -2.11 10.16
C LEU A 266 7.60 -1.31 11.24
N TYR A 267 7.98 -0.06 10.97
CA TYR A 267 8.54 0.84 11.99
C TYR A 267 7.51 1.22 13.05
N GLN A 268 6.23 1.36 12.67
CA GLN A 268 5.14 1.54 13.62
C GLN A 268 5.00 0.31 14.53
N GLN A 269 4.94 -0.88 13.95
CA GLN A 269 4.79 -2.14 14.70
C GLN A 269 6.00 -2.42 15.60
N GLN A 270 7.20 -1.95 15.22
CA GLN A 270 8.41 -2.07 16.04
C GLN A 270 8.29 -1.36 17.39
N ALA A 271 7.41 -0.36 17.52
CA ALA A 271 7.13 0.30 18.80
C ALA A 271 6.57 -0.66 19.86
N PHE A 272 6.01 -1.81 19.44
CA PHE A 272 5.42 -2.82 20.31
C PHE A 272 6.36 -4.00 20.65
N ARG A 273 7.61 -3.99 20.15
CA ARG A 273 8.77 -4.90 20.36
C ARG A 273 8.52 -6.43 20.29
N ASN A 274 7.57 -6.93 21.06
CA ASN A 274 7.23 -8.35 21.22
C ASN A 274 6.08 -8.81 20.33
N VAL A 275 5.43 -7.87 19.63
CA VAL A 275 4.34 -8.19 18.70
C VAL A 275 4.87 -8.20 17.28
N ARG A 276 5.44 -9.34 16.87
CA ARG A 276 5.82 -9.56 15.47
C ARG A 276 4.58 -9.64 14.61
N GLN A 277 4.48 -8.73 13.67
CA GLN A 277 3.38 -8.64 12.72
C GLN A 277 3.95 -8.61 11.30
N PHE A 278 3.04 -8.85 10.38
CA PHE A 278 3.27 -8.75 8.97
C PHE A 278 2.68 -7.42 8.48
N VAL A 279 3.34 -6.80 7.51
CA VAL A 279 2.75 -5.69 6.75
C VAL A 279 2.71 -6.11 5.29
N PHE A 280 1.54 -6.01 4.69
CA PHE A 280 1.31 -6.36 3.30
C PHE A 280 1.52 -5.15 2.40
N GLY A 281 1.94 -5.42 1.17
CA GLY A 281 2.00 -4.45 0.09
C GLY A 281 1.30 -4.99 -1.14
N ILE A 282 0.48 -4.15 -1.76
CA ILE A 282 -0.14 -4.40 -3.05
C ILE A 282 0.41 -3.36 -4.00
N SER A 283 1.02 -3.80 -5.10
CA SER A 283 1.56 -2.90 -6.12
C SER A 283 1.09 -3.32 -7.49
N GLN A 284 0.76 -2.33 -8.32
CA GLN A 284 0.51 -2.56 -9.73
C GLN A 284 1.84 -2.69 -10.48
N ASN A 285 2.04 -3.83 -11.14
CA ASN A 285 3.22 -4.11 -11.98
C ASN A 285 3.00 -3.70 -13.44
N ASN A 286 1.77 -3.87 -13.92
CA ASN A 286 1.34 -3.47 -15.26
C ASN A 286 -0.15 -3.14 -15.25
N ALA A 287 -0.69 -2.75 -16.41
CA ALA A 287 -2.09 -2.35 -16.58
C ALA A 287 -3.15 -3.32 -16.02
N SER A 288 -2.84 -4.60 -15.81
CA SER A 288 -3.82 -5.60 -15.35
C SER A 288 -3.36 -6.48 -14.19
N THR A 289 -2.12 -6.38 -13.72
CA THR A 289 -1.56 -7.33 -12.75
C THR A 289 -1.16 -6.62 -11.46
N LEU A 290 -1.69 -7.13 -10.35
CA LEU A 290 -1.29 -6.74 -9.01
C LEU A 290 -0.32 -7.77 -8.44
N ASN A 291 0.76 -7.30 -7.85
CA ASN A 291 1.64 -8.09 -7.01
C ASN A 291 1.28 -7.86 -5.54
N VAL A 292 1.19 -8.94 -4.78
CA VAL A 292 1.02 -8.91 -3.33
C VAL A 292 2.29 -9.44 -2.70
N VAL A 293 2.85 -8.64 -1.78
CA VAL A 293 4.01 -9.01 -0.98
C VAL A 293 3.67 -8.88 0.50
N VAL A 294 4.43 -9.57 1.33
CA VAL A 294 4.35 -9.45 2.78
C VAL A 294 5.76 -9.24 3.32
N ALA A 295 5.90 -8.36 4.31
CA ALA A 295 7.19 -8.08 4.91
C ALA A 295 7.13 -8.15 6.43
N THR A 296 8.30 -8.41 7.01
CA THR A 296 8.49 -8.48 8.47
C THR A 296 9.95 -8.28 8.84
N TRP A 297 10.22 -8.00 10.11
CA TRP A 297 11.58 -7.90 10.65
C TRP A 297 12.17 -9.30 10.91
N GLN A 298 13.38 -9.59 10.38
CA GLN A 298 14.09 -10.88 10.50
C GLN A 298 15.52 -10.75 11.05
N GLY A 299 15.89 -11.55 12.07
CA GLY A 299 17.22 -11.48 12.70
C GLY A 299 17.60 -12.71 13.53
N ASP A 300 18.91 -12.83 13.81
CA ASP A 300 19.62 -14.08 14.09
C ASP A 300 19.28 -14.83 15.39
N ASN A 301 18.45 -14.29 16.30
CA ASN A 301 18.13 -14.97 17.57
C ASN A 301 16.69 -14.78 18.02
N VAL A 302 15.71 -15.23 17.24
CA VAL A 302 14.30 -15.18 17.66
C VAL A 302 13.61 -16.52 17.49
N SER A 303 13.90 -17.41 18.43
CA SER A 303 13.08 -18.59 18.71
C SER A 303 11.79 -18.14 19.42
N GLY A 304 10.66 -18.28 18.73
CA GLY A 304 9.25 -18.46 19.13
C GLY A 304 8.71 -18.24 20.56
N ALA A 305 9.39 -17.55 21.47
CA ALA A 305 8.87 -17.24 22.80
C ALA A 305 8.05 -15.93 22.74
N PRO A 306 6.81 -15.90 23.24
CA PRO A 306 6.14 -14.65 23.55
C PRO A 306 6.94 -14.00 24.68
N CYS A 307 7.51 -12.82 24.40
CA CYS A 307 8.44 -12.07 25.26
C CYS A 307 9.89 -12.62 25.25
N ALA A 308 10.71 -12.15 24.30
CA ALA A 308 12.15 -12.44 24.25
C ALA A 308 12.97 -11.31 24.90
N GLU A 309 14.08 -11.70 25.52
CA GLU A 309 15.01 -10.86 26.29
C GLU A 309 15.52 -9.60 25.55
N PRO A 310 15.79 -8.49 26.27
CA PRO A 310 16.17 -7.23 25.65
C PRO A 310 17.66 -7.18 25.31
N GLY A 311 17.98 -7.19 24.02
CA GLY A 311 19.20 -6.60 23.47
C GLY A 311 20.12 -7.54 22.68
N LEU A 312 19.92 -7.64 21.36
CA LEU A 312 20.94 -7.74 20.30
C LEU A 312 20.27 -7.70 18.89
N PRO A 313 21.05 -7.63 17.78
CA PRO A 313 21.03 -6.54 16.79
C PRO A 313 19.75 -6.45 15.96
N ILE A 314 19.46 -5.22 15.49
CA ILE A 314 18.34 -4.91 14.60
C ILE A 314 18.46 -5.76 13.32
N SER A 315 17.45 -6.62 13.22
CA SER A 315 17.04 -7.46 12.13
C SER A 315 16.79 -6.68 10.83
N GLN A 316 17.05 -7.28 9.68
CA GLN A 316 16.73 -6.71 8.38
C GLN A 316 15.21 -6.87 8.12
N ILE A 317 14.57 -5.93 7.40
CA ILE A 317 13.23 -6.13 6.87
C ILE A 317 13.36 -7.02 5.64
N GLU A 318 12.71 -8.18 5.68
CA GLU A 318 12.66 -9.12 4.56
C GLU A 318 11.27 -9.11 3.94
N VAL A 319 11.23 -9.25 2.61
CA VAL A 319 10.00 -9.17 1.82
C VAL A 319 9.78 -10.50 1.11
N TYR A 320 8.57 -11.05 1.20
CA TYR A 320 8.20 -12.34 0.64
C TYR A 320 7.06 -12.16 -0.35
N ASN A 321 7.12 -12.90 -1.45
CA ASN A 321 6.09 -12.93 -2.46
C ASN A 321 4.86 -13.69 -1.92
N VAL A 322 3.68 -13.07 -2.01
CA VAL A 322 2.40 -13.73 -1.75
C VAL A 322 1.79 -14.20 -3.08
N GLY A 323 1.88 -13.38 -4.13
CA GLY A 323 1.53 -13.79 -5.47
C GLY A 323 1.28 -12.63 -6.43
N SER A 324 1.08 -12.98 -7.70
CA SER A 324 0.73 -12.06 -8.77
C SER A 324 -0.64 -12.42 -9.35
N TYR A 325 -1.53 -11.44 -9.45
CA TYR A 325 -2.92 -11.65 -9.80
C TYR A 325 -3.31 -10.77 -10.99
N SER A 326 -3.65 -11.40 -12.10
CA SER A 326 -4.23 -10.69 -13.24
C SER A 326 -5.70 -10.36 -12.95
N LEU A 327 -6.03 -9.08 -12.89
CA LEU A 327 -7.39 -8.60 -12.71
C LEU A 327 -8.22 -8.76 -13.99
N ALA A 328 -7.61 -8.96 -15.16
CA ALA A 328 -8.34 -9.25 -16.40
C ALA A 328 -8.86 -10.69 -16.49
N HIS A 329 -8.35 -11.59 -15.64
CA HIS A 329 -8.76 -12.99 -15.62
C HIS A 329 -9.60 -13.31 -14.37
N PRO A 330 -10.84 -13.80 -14.51
CA PRO A 330 -11.76 -13.89 -13.38
C PRO A 330 -11.32 -14.85 -12.28
N ALA A 331 -10.61 -15.94 -12.62
CA ALA A 331 -10.13 -16.88 -11.60
C ALA A 331 -9.04 -16.28 -10.70
N THR A 332 -8.12 -15.49 -11.28
CA THR A 332 -7.05 -14.83 -10.54
C THR A 332 -7.58 -13.61 -9.79
N ALA A 333 -8.61 -12.93 -10.30
CA ALA A 333 -9.30 -11.88 -9.57
C ALA A 333 -10.07 -12.42 -8.35
N VAL A 334 -10.75 -13.57 -8.48
CA VAL A 334 -11.32 -14.27 -7.31
C VAL A 334 -10.22 -14.68 -6.33
N GLN A 335 -9.10 -15.22 -6.82
CA GLN A 335 -7.97 -15.58 -5.96
C GLN A 335 -7.42 -14.38 -5.18
N PHE A 336 -7.29 -13.22 -5.83
CA PHE A 336 -6.88 -11.97 -5.18
C PHE A 336 -7.86 -11.56 -4.08
N TYR A 337 -9.18 -11.64 -4.34
CA TYR A 337 -10.19 -11.39 -3.31
C TYR A 337 -10.05 -12.33 -2.11
N LEU A 338 -9.79 -13.62 -2.34
CA LEU A 338 -9.55 -14.59 -1.26
C LEU A 338 -8.29 -14.23 -0.45
N VAL A 339 -7.22 -13.74 -1.09
CA VAL A 339 -6.04 -13.22 -0.40
C VAL A 339 -6.39 -12.02 0.47
N LEU A 340 -7.16 -11.05 -0.03
CA LEU A 340 -7.58 -9.89 0.77
C LEU A 340 -8.38 -10.32 2.01
N ARG A 341 -9.27 -11.31 1.88
CA ARG A 341 -10.02 -11.87 3.02
C ARG A 341 -9.12 -12.52 4.05
N GLU A 342 -8.11 -13.27 3.62
CA GLU A 342 -7.17 -13.88 4.54
C GLU A 342 -6.25 -12.84 5.21
N ILE A 343 -5.83 -11.79 4.48
CA ILE A 343 -5.14 -10.64 5.08
C ILE A 343 -6.01 -10.02 6.19
N LYS A 344 -7.30 -9.82 5.94
CA LYS A 344 -8.25 -9.34 6.95
C LYS A 344 -8.37 -10.30 8.14
N ARG A 345 -8.46 -11.61 7.90
CA ARG A 345 -8.49 -12.62 8.97
C ARG A 345 -7.23 -12.58 9.84
N LEU A 346 -6.05 -12.42 9.23
CA LEU A 346 -4.80 -12.24 9.97
C LEU A 346 -4.80 -10.94 10.78
N ALA A 347 -5.29 -9.85 10.20
CA ALA A 347 -5.45 -8.57 10.90
C ALA A 347 -6.35 -8.70 12.14
N LYS A 348 -7.41 -9.52 12.09
CA LYS A 348 -8.23 -9.87 13.26
C LYS A 348 -7.41 -10.59 14.34
N SER A 349 -6.62 -11.58 13.95
CA SER A 349 -5.76 -12.30 14.89
C SER A 349 -4.75 -11.38 15.56
N ASP A 350 -4.20 -10.42 14.81
CA ASP A 350 -3.27 -9.42 15.32
C ASP A 350 -3.93 -8.42 16.27
N HIS A 351 -5.14 -7.97 15.92
CA HIS A 351 -5.99 -7.17 16.79
C HIS A 351 -6.25 -7.87 18.13
N ASP A 352 -6.76 -9.11 18.08
CA ASP A 352 -7.13 -9.86 19.28
C ASP A 352 -5.90 -10.18 20.15
N ARG A 353 -4.76 -10.48 19.53
CA ARG A 353 -3.48 -10.69 20.22
C ARG A 353 -2.97 -9.43 20.93
N LEU A 354 -3.05 -8.27 20.27
CA LEU A 354 -2.63 -7.01 20.88
C LEU A 354 -3.45 -6.67 22.11
N ILE A 355 -4.78 -6.83 22.03
CA ILE A 355 -5.68 -6.64 23.17
C ILE A 355 -5.32 -7.60 24.30
N ALA A 356 -5.11 -8.89 23.99
CA ALA A 356 -4.76 -9.90 25.00
C ALA A 356 -3.44 -9.60 25.72
N CYS A 357 -2.46 -9.00 25.03
CA CYS A 357 -1.15 -8.68 25.58
C CYS A 357 -1.05 -7.25 26.16
N SER A 358 -2.15 -6.49 26.22
CA SER A 358 -2.16 -5.07 26.62
C SER A 358 -1.40 -4.79 27.93
N ASN A 359 -1.69 -5.55 29.00
CA ASN A 359 -1.04 -5.35 30.30
C ASN A 359 0.47 -5.64 30.28
N ALA A 360 0.89 -6.70 29.59
CA ALA A 360 2.30 -7.05 29.48
C ALA A 360 3.06 -5.97 28.70
N LEU A 361 2.44 -5.48 27.63
CA LEU A 361 2.98 -4.40 26.82
C LEU A 361 3.12 -3.09 27.62
N ALA A 362 2.17 -2.76 28.50
CA ALA A 362 2.26 -1.58 29.36
C ALA A 362 3.52 -1.62 30.24
N VAL A 363 3.83 -2.79 30.83
CA VAL A 363 5.05 -3.00 31.61
C VAL A 363 6.29 -2.88 30.72
N ASP A 364 6.31 -3.55 29.57
CA ASP A 364 7.44 -3.52 28.64
C ASP A 364 7.78 -2.10 28.16
N ILE A 365 6.77 -1.26 27.93
CA ILE A 365 6.95 0.13 27.48
C ILE A 365 7.57 1.00 28.57
N ILE A 366 7.26 0.75 29.85
CA ILE A 366 7.84 1.47 30.97
C ILE A 366 9.33 1.11 31.10
N ASP A 367 9.64 -0.18 31.05
CA ASP A 367 11.01 -0.68 31.20
C ASP A 367 11.87 -0.33 29.98
N PHE A 368 11.26 -0.28 28.80
CA PHE A 368 11.94 -0.04 27.53
C PHE A 368 11.15 0.89 26.61
N PRO A 369 11.22 2.22 26.85
CA PRO A 369 10.47 3.19 26.07
C PRO A 369 10.84 3.09 24.57
N PRO A 370 9.85 3.16 23.67
CA PRO A 370 10.11 3.03 22.24
C PRO A 370 10.97 4.20 21.73
N GLN A 371 11.83 3.91 20.75
CA GLN A 371 12.70 4.92 20.18
C GLN A 371 11.92 5.89 19.28
N LYS A 372 12.49 7.06 19.02
CA LYS A 372 11.96 8.02 18.05
C LYS A 372 12.64 7.82 16.69
N TRP A 373 11.99 7.06 15.83
CA TRP A 373 12.53 6.66 14.53
C TRP A 373 12.10 7.58 13.39
N TRP A 374 11.01 8.34 13.55
CA TRP A 374 10.42 9.13 12.46
C TRP A 374 11.29 10.33 12.06
N ALA A 375 11.32 10.64 10.76
CA ALA A 375 11.94 11.85 10.25
C ALA A 375 11.28 13.12 10.84
N THR A 376 12.08 14.05 11.35
CA THR A 376 11.60 15.31 11.93
C THR A 376 11.63 16.45 10.93
N LYS A 377 10.43 16.90 10.50
CA LYS A 377 10.09 18.29 10.18
C LYS A 377 8.57 18.45 10.33
N ALA A 378 8.13 19.64 10.75
CA ALA A 378 6.71 19.97 10.88
C ALA A 378 6.00 19.62 9.57
N LEU A 379 4.97 18.76 9.66
CA LEU A 379 4.03 18.58 8.58
C LEU A 379 3.49 19.99 8.26
N PRO A 380 3.72 20.54 7.05
CA PRO A 380 2.91 21.65 6.63
C PRO A 380 1.47 21.14 6.67
N ASP A 381 0.60 21.81 7.42
CA ASP A 381 -0.84 21.70 7.20
C ASP A 381 -1.07 22.07 5.74
N ILE A 382 -1.30 21.08 4.90
CA ILE A 382 -1.70 21.32 3.51
C ILE A 382 -3.16 21.74 3.61
N ARG A 383 -3.38 23.02 3.88
CA ARG A 383 -4.53 23.72 3.34
C ARG A 383 -4.22 23.84 1.86
N GLU A 384 -5.01 23.15 1.03
CA GLU A 384 -4.94 23.22 -0.43
C GLU A 384 -4.68 24.66 -0.87
N GLN A 385 -3.49 24.93 -1.40
CA GLN A 385 -3.32 26.11 -2.24
C GLN A 385 -3.78 25.69 -3.63
N PRO A 386 -4.83 26.32 -4.20
CA PRO A 386 -5.19 26.09 -5.59
C PRO A 386 -4.02 26.48 -6.50
N PRO A 387 -3.91 25.88 -7.69
CA PRO A 387 -2.81 26.16 -8.60
C PRO A 387 -2.76 27.67 -8.90
N GLU A 388 -1.57 28.25 -8.75
CA GLU A 388 -1.28 29.64 -9.12
C GLU A 388 -1.71 29.87 -10.58
N THR A 389 -2.84 30.54 -10.78
CA THR A 389 -3.15 31.18 -12.05
C THR A 389 -2.22 32.37 -12.20
N GLN A 390 -1.35 32.31 -13.21
CA GLN A 390 -0.72 33.50 -13.74
C GLN A 390 -1.81 34.37 -14.36
N ASP A 391 -2.22 35.43 -13.67
CA ASP A 391 -3.09 36.45 -14.25
C ASP A 391 -2.40 37.82 -14.18
N GLU A 392 -2.11 38.36 -15.37
CA GLU A 392 -1.92 39.79 -15.61
C GLU A 392 -3.16 40.59 -15.17
N PRO A 393 -3.00 41.85 -14.74
CA PRO A 393 -4.10 42.62 -14.21
C PRO A 393 -4.86 43.34 -15.34
N HIS A 394 -6.20 43.27 -15.37
CA HIS A 394 -7.07 44.35 -15.85
C HIS A 394 -8.58 44.12 -15.53
N PRO A 395 -9.44 45.17 -15.59
CA PRO A 395 -10.19 45.62 -14.42
C PRO A 395 -11.68 45.24 -14.35
N THR A 396 -12.18 45.50 -13.15
CA THR A 396 -13.51 45.39 -12.53
C THR A 396 -14.70 45.93 -13.33
N THR A 397 -15.75 45.10 -13.41
CA THR A 397 -17.21 45.41 -13.41
C THR A 397 -17.92 44.06 -13.38
N GLY A 398 -18.94 43.71 -12.61
CA GLY A 398 -19.82 44.34 -11.65
C GLY A 398 -21.05 43.40 -11.52
N GLN A 399 -21.57 43.26 -10.30
CA GLN A 399 -22.91 42.72 -9.94
C GLN A 399 -23.25 41.23 -10.13
N GLY A 400 -23.53 40.58 -8.98
CA GLY A 400 -24.86 40.08 -8.67
C GLY A 400 -25.10 38.56 -8.78
N GLY A 401 -25.52 37.93 -7.68
CA GLY A 401 -26.25 36.65 -7.74
C GLY A 401 -25.97 35.69 -6.59
N GLN A 402 -26.88 35.66 -5.61
CA GLN A 402 -26.98 34.62 -4.59
C GLN A 402 -27.34 33.25 -5.21
N SER A 403 -26.75 32.16 -4.71
CA SER A 403 -27.47 30.96 -4.23
C SER A 403 -26.45 29.89 -3.83
N GLY A 404 -26.30 29.67 -2.52
CA GLY A 404 -25.52 28.56 -1.97
C GLY A 404 -26.40 27.31 -1.91
N GLY A 405 -26.24 26.43 -2.89
CA GLY A 405 -26.79 25.07 -2.85
C GLY A 405 -25.76 24.09 -2.28
N VAL A 406 -26.00 23.63 -1.05
CA VAL A 406 -25.30 22.49 -0.46
C VAL A 406 -25.76 21.22 -1.18
N ILE A 407 -24.90 20.61 -2.00
CA ILE A 407 -25.16 19.28 -2.55
C ILE A 407 -24.69 18.25 -1.51
N ASN A 408 -25.67 17.72 -0.80
CA ASN A 408 -25.55 16.60 0.12
C ASN A 408 -25.62 15.31 -0.72
N ILE A 409 -24.47 14.66 -1.00
CA ILE A 409 -24.46 13.36 -1.69
C ILE A 409 -24.46 12.27 -0.63
N GLY A 410 -25.65 11.97 -0.12
CA GLY A 410 -25.94 10.73 0.59
C GLY A 410 -26.70 9.78 -0.32
N HIS A 411 -26.23 8.53 -0.40
CA HIS A 411 -26.95 7.28 -0.71
C HIS A 411 -28.10 7.28 -1.74
N PRO A 412 -28.01 6.38 -2.74
CA PRO A 412 -29.22 5.69 -3.16
C PRO A 412 -28.95 4.20 -3.47
N LEU A 413 -29.01 3.35 -2.44
CA LEU A 413 -29.21 1.90 -2.59
C LEU A 413 -29.93 1.36 -1.34
N ALA A 414 -31.13 1.87 -1.07
CA ALA A 414 -31.98 1.32 -0.01
C ALA A 414 -33.46 1.63 -0.19
N VAL A 415 -34.04 1.54 -1.40
CA VAL A 415 -35.50 1.37 -1.54
C VAL A 415 -35.78 0.63 -2.85
N LEU A 416 -35.96 -0.69 -2.80
CA LEU A 416 -36.76 -1.46 -3.76
C LEU A 416 -36.98 -2.85 -3.16
N ASN A 417 -37.80 -2.89 -2.10
CA ASN A 417 -38.46 -4.10 -1.63
C ASN A 417 -39.71 -3.66 -0.85
N GLN A 418 -40.79 -3.39 -1.57
CA GLN A 418 -42.17 -3.43 -1.06
C GLN A 418 -43.12 -3.47 -2.27
N PHE A 419 -44.20 -4.26 -2.13
CA PHE A 419 -45.27 -4.62 -3.09
C PHE A 419 -44.93 -5.82 -4.01
N HIS A 420 -45.59 -6.99 -3.95
CA HIS A 420 -46.89 -7.37 -3.40
C HIS A 420 -46.92 -8.86 -2.99
N LEU A 421 -47.50 -9.14 -1.82
CA LEU A 421 -48.54 -10.17 -1.68
C LEU A 421 -49.88 -9.54 -2.12
#